data_AF-A0A842Y9N6-F1
#
_entry.id   AF-A0A842Y9N6-F1
#
_cell.length_a   1.000
_cell.length_b   1.000
_cell.length_c   1.000
_cell.angle_alpha   90.00
_cell.angle_beta   90.00
_cell.angle_gamma   90.00
#
_symmetry.space_group_name_H-M   'P 1'
#
loop_
_entity.id
_entity.type
_entity.pdbx_description
1 polymer ?
#
loop_
_entity_poly.entity_id
_entity_poly.type
_entity_poly.pdbx_seq_one_letter_code
_entity_poly.pdbx_strand_id
1 'polypeptide(L)'
;MSKKDNKNQDLKSNYKLWFEREGEYIFGPGACAILKAIHQEGTITKGAQVLGMSYRYAWGVIKKIEKKLGIQLVETYKGGTVGGGGAR
;
A
#
# COMPACT_ATOMS: atom_id res chain seq x y z
N MET A 1 -33.58 -42.58 -3.57
CA MET A 1 -32.57 -41.76 -4.26
C MET A 1 -32.64 -40.35 -3.69
N SER A 2 -31.71 -39.94 -2.80
CA SER A 2 -30.41 -39.28 -3.09
C SER A 2 -30.61 -37.88 -3.69
N LYS A 3 -30.16 -36.78 -3.10
CA LYS A 3 -28.87 -36.49 -2.46
C LYS A 3 -29.02 -35.51 -1.29
N LYS A 4 -28.22 -35.69 -0.25
CA LYS A 4 -27.98 -34.69 0.81
C LYS A 4 -27.01 -33.64 0.27
N ASP A 5 -27.40 -32.37 0.31
CA ASP A 5 -26.51 -31.23 0.05
C ASP A 5 -25.57 -31.04 1.24
N ASN A 6 -24.41 -31.72 1.21
CA ASN A 6 -23.31 -31.45 2.12
C ASN A 6 -22.65 -30.11 1.71
N LYS A 7 -23.03 -29.02 2.38
CA LYS A 7 -22.25 -27.77 2.38
C LYS A 7 -20.89 -28.04 3.01
N ASN A 8 -19.90 -28.35 2.16
CA ASN A 8 -18.50 -28.44 2.57
C ASN A 8 -18.07 -27.06 3.08
N GLN A 9 -17.82 -26.95 4.38
CA GLN A 9 -17.34 -25.71 4.98
C GLN A 9 -15.85 -25.55 4.69
N ASP A 10 -15.52 -24.95 3.55
CA ASP A 10 -14.14 -24.60 3.21
C ASP A 10 -13.63 -23.52 4.17
N LEU A 11 -12.86 -23.95 5.17
CA LEU A 11 -12.22 -23.05 6.13
C LEU A 11 -10.99 -22.40 5.47
N LYS A 12 -11.03 -21.08 5.29
CA LYS A 12 -9.90 -20.30 4.75
C LYS A 12 -9.19 -19.55 5.86
N SER A 13 -7.91 -19.87 6.08
CA SER A 13 -7.05 -19.10 6.99
C SER A 13 -6.60 -17.80 6.32
N ASN A 14 -6.62 -16.71 7.08
CA ASN A 14 -6.13 -15.41 6.65
C ASN A 14 -5.24 -14.84 7.76
N TYR A 15 -4.24 -14.07 7.39
CA TYR A 15 -3.36 -13.38 8.34
C TYR A 15 -3.09 -11.96 7.86
N LYS A 16 -2.79 -11.09 8.83
CA LYS A 16 -2.37 -9.71 8.58
C LYS A 16 -1.08 -9.47 9.36
N LEU A 17 0.02 -9.22 8.65
CA LEU A 17 1.31 -8.93 9.26
C LEU A 17 1.55 -7.42 9.27
N TRP A 18 2.01 -6.89 10.39
CA TRP A 18 2.55 -5.54 10.51
C TRP A 18 3.80 -5.54 11.39
N PHE A 19 4.62 -4.52 11.20
CA PHE A 19 5.78 -4.21 12.03
C PHE A 19 5.43 -3.10 13.00
N GLU A 20 5.85 -3.27 14.24
CA GLU A 20 5.74 -2.28 15.30
C GLU A 20 7.10 -2.07 15.98
N ARG A 21 7.24 -0.93 16.65
CA ARG A 21 8.34 -0.63 17.57
C ARG A 21 7.73 0.00 18.81
N GLU A 22 7.97 -0.59 19.97
CA GLU A 22 7.49 -0.09 21.27
C GLU A 22 5.97 0.14 21.31
N GLY A 23 5.20 -0.78 20.71
CA GLY A 23 3.73 -0.70 20.65
C GLY A 23 3.20 0.28 19.60
N GLU A 24 4.06 0.98 18.86
CA GLU A 24 3.63 1.83 17.75
C GLU A 24 3.71 1.12 16.40
N TYR A 25 2.63 1.20 15.62
CA TYR A 25 2.62 0.77 14.22
C TYR A 25 3.70 1.49 13.38
N ILE A 26 4.51 0.74 12.64
CA ILE A 26 5.56 1.23 11.75
C ILE A 26 5.20 0.99 10.29
N PHE A 27 4.95 -0.26 9.91
CA PHE A 27 4.72 -0.65 8.51
C PHE A 27 3.78 -1.85 8.44
N GLY A 28 3.05 -2.02 7.34
CA GLY A 28 2.11 -3.11 7.21
C GLY A 28 1.34 -3.08 5.89
N PRO A 29 0.18 -3.74 5.78
CA PRO A 29 -0.41 -4.07 4.49
C PRO A 29 -0.90 -2.85 3.72
N GLY A 30 -1.43 -1.83 4.40
CA GLY A 30 -1.87 -0.59 3.74
C GLY A 30 -0.70 0.19 3.13
N ALA A 31 0.39 0.32 3.89
CA ALA A 31 1.63 0.92 3.39
C ALA A 31 2.23 0.13 2.21
N CYS A 32 2.26 -1.20 2.35
CA CYS A 32 2.74 -2.09 1.31
C CYS A 32 1.90 -1.99 0.02
N ALA A 33 0.57 -1.88 0.14
CA ALA A 33 -0.31 -1.67 -1.01
C ALA A 33 0.00 -0.36 -1.74
N ILE A 34 0.21 0.73 -1.00
CA ILE A 34 0.59 2.03 -1.58
C ILE A 34 1.92 1.91 -2.34
N LEU A 35 2.98 1.40 -1.70
CA LEU A 35 4.29 1.28 -2.35
C LEU A 35 4.24 0.36 -3.58
N LYS A 36 3.52 -0.76 -3.51
CA LYS A 36 3.32 -1.66 -4.66
C LYS A 36 2.60 -0.97 -5.81
N ALA A 37 1.53 -0.23 -5.53
CA ALA A 37 0.80 0.49 -6.56
C ALA A 37 1.67 1.59 -7.20
N ILE A 38 2.48 2.30 -6.41
CA ILE A 38 3.41 3.31 -6.93
C ILE A 38 4.47 2.67 -7.81
N HIS A 39 5.03 1.54 -7.37
CA HIS A 39 6.02 0.79 -8.15
C HIS A 39 5.44 0.31 -9.49
N GLN A 40 4.20 -0.16 -9.50
CA GLN A 40 3.52 -0.63 -10.72
C GLN A 40 3.14 0.51 -11.66
N GLU A 41 2.66 1.63 -11.12
CA GLU A 41 2.14 2.75 -11.91
C GLU A 41 3.19 3.82 -12.27
N GLY A 42 4.35 3.77 -11.62
CA GLY A 42 5.48 4.69 -11.80
C GLY A 42 5.27 6.12 -11.27
N THR A 43 4.11 6.41 -10.66
CA THR A 43 3.82 7.72 -10.04
C THR A 43 2.95 7.56 -8.80
N ILE A 44 3.12 8.48 -7.84
CA ILE A 44 2.32 8.50 -6.61
C ILE A 44 0.85 8.78 -6.92
N THR A 45 0.59 9.68 -7.86
CA THR A 45 -0.77 10.06 -8.26
C THR A 45 -1.55 8.87 -8.82
N LYS A 46 -0.98 8.13 -9.78
CA LYS A 46 -1.66 6.95 -10.36
C LYS A 46 -1.79 5.83 -9.33
N GLY A 47 -0.75 5.55 -8.54
CA GLY A 47 -0.83 4.54 -7.48
C GLY A 47 -1.93 4.84 -6.45
N ALA A 48 -2.07 6.11 -6.06
CA ALA A 48 -3.16 6.55 -5.19
C ALA A 48 -4.54 6.38 -5.86
N GLN A 49 -4.64 6.74 -7.14
CA GLN A 49 -5.89 6.62 -7.91
C GLN A 49 -6.36 5.18 -8.05
N VAL A 50 -5.46 4.23 -8.37
CA VAL A 50 -5.78 2.79 -8.49
C VAL A 50 -6.30 2.24 -7.16
N LEU A 51 -5.79 2.73 -6.04
CA LEU A 51 -6.23 2.34 -4.70
C LEU A 51 -7.46 3.13 -4.20
N GLY A 52 -8.06 3.99 -5.03
CA GLY A 52 -9.22 4.80 -4.65
C GLY A 52 -8.95 5.81 -3.54
N MET A 53 -7.70 6.25 -3.39
CA MET A 53 -7.29 7.20 -2.35
C MET A 53 -6.80 8.52 -2.94
N SER A 54 -6.89 9.59 -2.16
CA SER A 54 -6.29 10.86 -2.57
C SER A 54 -4.76 10.78 -2.55
N TYR A 55 -4.11 11.49 -3.47
CA TYR A 55 -2.66 11.68 -3.47
C TYR A 55 -2.14 12.12 -2.09
N ARG A 56 -2.82 13.09 -1.45
CA ARG A 56 -2.42 13.61 -0.12
C ARG A 56 -2.42 12.53 0.95
N TYR A 57 -3.38 11.61 0.90
CA TYR A 57 -3.42 10.48 1.83
C TYR A 57 -2.25 9.53 1.60
N ALA A 58 -2.04 9.08 0.36
CA ALA A 58 -0.93 8.18 0.01
C ALA A 58 0.43 8.79 0.41
N TRP A 59 0.64 10.06 0.07
CA TRP A 59 1.85 10.81 0.42
C TRP A 59 2.04 10.94 1.93
N GLY A 60 0.97 11.23 2.68
CA GLY A 60 1.01 11.32 4.13
C GLY A 60 1.40 10.00 4.80
N VAL A 61 0.89 8.87 4.29
CA VAL A 61 1.28 7.53 4.76
C VAL A 61 2.75 7.28 4.52
N ILE A 62 3.25 7.52 3.30
CA ILE A 62 4.67 7.34 2.96
C ILE A 62 5.55 8.15 3.91
N LYS A 63 5.27 9.46 4.05
CA LYS A 63 6.08 10.35 4.89
C LYS A 63 6.05 9.96 6.37
N LYS A 64 4.91 9.50 6.88
CA LYS A 64 4.81 9.01 8.26
C LYS A 64 5.70 7.79 8.49
N ILE A 65 5.78 6.89 7.52
CA ILE A 65 6.55 5.65 7.61
C ILE A 65 8.04 5.93 7.43
N GLU A 66 8.42 6.75 6.44
CA GLU A 66 9.80 7.20 6.26
C GLU A 66 10.35 7.85 7.54
N LYS A 67 9.56 8.71 8.19
CA LYS A 67 9.93 9.32 9.48
C LYS A 67 10.15 8.28 10.58
N LYS A 68 9.30 7.24 10.64
CA LYS A 68 9.40 6.17 11.64
C LYS A 68 10.59 5.23 11.39
N LEU A 69 10.91 4.95 10.13
CA LEU A 69 12.02 4.07 9.74
C LEU A 69 13.37 4.79 9.66
N GLY A 70 13.37 6.12 9.50
CA GLY A 70 14.58 6.90 9.28
C GLY A 70 15.19 6.69 7.89
N ILE A 71 14.42 6.16 6.94
CA ILE A 71 14.85 5.90 5.56
C ILE A 71 13.83 6.47 4.57
N GLN A 72 14.31 6.84 3.38
CA GLN A 72 13.45 7.21 2.26
C GLN A 72 12.94 5.94 1.56
N LEU A 73 11.64 5.86 1.31
CA LEU A 73 10.97 4.72 0.69
C LEU A 73 10.62 4.97 -0.77
N VAL A 74 10.49 6.23 -1.17
CA VAL A 74 10.14 6.61 -2.55
C VAL A 74 11.05 7.74 -3.02
N GLU A 75 11.70 7.56 -4.16
CA GLU A 75 12.43 8.61 -4.84
C GLU A 75 11.45 9.39 -5.73
N THR A 76 11.33 10.70 -5.52
CA THR A 76 10.50 11.55 -6.38
C THR A 76 11.33 12.30 -7.40
N TYR A 77 10.95 12.18 -8.67
CA TYR A 77 11.52 12.92 -9.78
C TYR A 77 10.58 14.07 -10.12
N LYS A 78 11.08 15.31 -10.10
CA LYS A 78 10.32 16.42 -10.67
C LYS A 78 10.28 16.22 -12.18
N GLY A 79 9.11 15.93 -12.73
CA GLY A 79 8.90 16.01 -14.18
C GLY A 79 9.14 17.44 -14.61
N GLY A 80 9.94 17.65 -15.66
CA GLY A 80 10.12 18.96 -16.29
C GLY A 80 8.77 19.60 -16.68
N THR A 81 8.82 20.90 -16.96
CA THR A 81 7.81 21.92 -17.40
C THR A 81 6.34 21.55 -17.70
N VAL A 82 5.95 20.31 -17.93
CA VAL A 82 4.58 19.86 -18.27
C VAL A 82 3.88 19.15 -17.10
N GLY A 83 4.53 18.97 -15.95
CA GLY A 83 3.86 18.55 -14.72
C GLY A 83 3.46 17.07 -14.70
N GLY A 84 4.43 16.21 -14.38
CA GLY A 84 4.20 14.79 -14.16
C GLY A 84 5.44 14.18 -13.51
N GLY A 85 5.55 14.30 -12.19
CA GLY A 85 6.67 13.73 -11.47
C GLY A 85 6.58 12.21 -11.37
N GLY A 86 7.67 11.52 -11.74
CA GLY A 86 7.84 10.08 -11.56
C GLY A 86 8.14 9.74 -10.10
N ALA A 87 7.77 8.54 -9.68
CA ALA A 87 8.13 7.99 -8.38
C ALA A 87 8.51 6.52 -8.53
N ARG A 88 9.64 6.13 -7.95
CA ARG A 88 10.11 4.74 -7.92
C ARG A 88 10.56 4.35 -6.52
#